data_AF-A0A6M0K7N6-F1
#
_entry.id   AF-A0A6M0K7N6-F1
#
_cell.length_a   1.000
_cell.length_b   1.000
_cell.length_c   1.000
_cell.angle_alpha   90.00
_cell.angle_beta   90.00
_cell.angle_gamma   90.00
#
_symmetry.space_group_name_H-M   'P 1'
#
loop_
_entity.id
_entity.type
_entity.pdbx_description
1 polymer ?
#
loop_
_entity_poly.entity_id
_entity_poly.type
_entity_poly.pdbx_seq_one_letter_code
_entity_poly.pdbx_strand_id
1 'polypeptide(L)'
;MDTKQRATRPSPTHPETELLNVLKTTLLLSSDAQVAAFLGITRATIHRVRHGQGRLGIQQRLKILDHIGFLDNRLWLNRLRPDRLNERIRRSGHALRQRQVRAPQRIERDLSIEGKLLDLVQDACGFRTDTELAEFLDVARITLSNGRAGRGSLGPRQRLRILNRFAPFDTERIDAVLDSTEVLIEAVREWADHQRERAGQDRANPSASAHSSADAR
;
A
#
# COMPACT_ATOMS: atom_id res chain seq x y z
N MET A 1 -13.00 53.01 25.39
CA MET A 1 -12.84 52.62 23.96
C MET A 1 -12.45 51.15 23.95
N ASP A 2 -13.44 50.27 23.92
CA ASP A 2 -13.24 48.82 23.98
C ASP A 2 -12.86 48.26 22.61
N THR A 3 -11.60 47.91 22.45
CA THR A 3 -11.09 47.21 21.27
C THR A 3 -11.54 45.75 21.35
N LYS A 4 -12.73 45.46 20.80
CA LYS A 4 -13.27 44.11 20.63
C LYS A 4 -12.31 43.28 19.77
N GLN A 5 -11.47 42.47 20.39
CA GLN A 5 -10.67 41.45 19.71
C GLN A 5 -11.63 40.41 19.13
N ARG A 6 -11.86 40.51 17.82
CA ARG A 6 -12.67 39.56 17.05
C ARG A 6 -11.84 38.29 16.91
N ALA A 7 -12.13 37.28 17.74
CA ALA A 7 -11.53 35.96 17.64
C ALA A 7 -11.74 35.41 16.22
N THR A 8 -10.69 35.41 15.42
CA THR A 8 -10.66 34.78 14.10
C THR A 8 -10.81 33.29 14.32
N ARG A 9 -11.95 32.72 13.90
CA ARG A 9 -12.13 31.27 13.90
C ARG A 9 -11.03 30.66 13.02
N PRO A 10 -10.28 29.65 13.49
CA PRO A 10 -9.29 28.98 12.66
C PRO A 10 -10.00 28.41 11.44
N SER A 11 -9.49 28.74 10.25
CA SER A 11 -10.00 28.16 9.01
C SER A 11 -9.91 26.63 9.09
N PRO A 12 -10.90 25.89 8.53
CA PRO A 12 -10.85 24.44 8.52
C PRO A 12 -9.54 24.00 7.88
N THR A 13 -8.72 23.27 8.64
CA THR A 13 -7.45 22.72 8.14
C THR A 13 -7.76 21.77 7.01
N HIS A 14 -7.11 21.93 5.85
CA HIS A 14 -7.28 21.03 4.72
C HIS A 14 -6.90 19.59 5.14
N PRO A 15 -7.69 18.55 4.81
CA PRO A 15 -7.48 17.18 5.29
C PRO A 15 -6.07 16.64 5.02
N GLU A 16 -5.51 16.91 3.84
CA GLU A 16 -4.14 16.47 3.53
C GLU A 16 -3.08 17.16 4.42
N THR A 17 -3.30 18.42 4.80
CA THR A 17 -2.41 19.13 5.72
C THR A 17 -2.48 18.51 7.11
N GLU A 18 -3.68 18.11 7.54
CA GLU A 18 -3.88 17.36 8.78
C GLU A 18 -3.17 16.00 8.72
N LEU A 19 -3.31 15.24 7.63
CA LEU A 19 -2.61 13.97 7.44
C LEU A 19 -1.10 14.15 7.59
N LEU A 20 -0.50 15.15 6.95
CA LEU A 20 0.95 15.40 7.08
C LEU A 20 1.34 15.75 8.52
N ASN A 21 0.49 16.48 9.27
CA ASN A 21 0.74 16.76 10.69
C ASN A 21 0.66 15.49 11.55
N VAL A 22 -0.36 14.67 11.32
CA VAL A 22 -0.53 13.38 12.01
C VAL A 22 0.67 12.48 11.73
N LEU A 23 1.14 12.39 10.49
CA LEU A 23 2.35 11.63 10.17
C LEU A 23 3.59 12.15 10.89
N LYS A 24 3.77 13.48 10.98
CA LYS A 24 4.91 14.05 11.73
C LYS A 24 4.89 13.66 13.19
N THR A 25 3.74 13.81 13.84
CA THR A 25 3.61 13.51 15.28
C THR A 25 3.72 12.02 15.54
N THR A 26 3.08 11.20 14.72
CA THR A 26 2.95 9.76 14.92
C THR A 26 4.23 9.01 14.56
N LEU A 27 4.95 9.47 13.53
CA LEU A 27 6.21 8.85 13.07
C LEU A 27 7.46 9.56 13.62
N LEU A 28 7.28 10.51 14.54
CA LEU A 28 8.36 11.30 15.15
C LEU A 28 9.24 12.02 14.11
N LEU A 29 8.63 12.53 13.04
CA LEU A 29 9.33 13.27 11.99
C LEU A 29 9.33 14.76 12.35
N SER A 30 10.53 15.32 12.52
CA SER A 30 10.75 16.69 12.99
C SER A 30 10.42 17.76 11.95
N SER A 31 10.39 17.41 10.66
CA SER A 31 10.25 18.39 9.59
C SER A 31 9.52 17.85 8.36
N ASP A 32 8.97 18.76 7.57
CA ASP A 32 8.34 18.45 6.28
C ASP A 32 9.35 17.85 5.29
N ALA A 33 10.65 18.15 5.45
CA ALA A 33 11.72 17.51 4.70
C ALA A 33 11.85 16.01 5.02
N GLN A 34 11.74 15.64 6.29
CA GLN A 34 11.74 14.23 6.70
C GLN A 34 10.48 13.51 6.25
N VAL A 35 9.31 14.18 6.25
CA VAL A 35 8.08 13.61 5.66
C VAL A 35 8.23 13.37 4.17
N ALA A 36 8.80 14.33 3.43
CA ALA A 36 9.08 14.15 2.00
C ALA A 36 10.02 12.96 1.75
N ALA A 37 11.11 12.85 2.52
CA ALA A 37 12.04 11.73 2.44
C ALA A 37 11.35 10.39 2.76
N PHE A 38 10.57 10.35 3.84
CA PHE A 38 9.76 9.18 4.20
C PHE A 38 8.81 8.78 3.08
N LEU A 39 8.09 9.72 2.46
CA LEU A 39 7.16 9.43 1.38
C LEU A 39 7.81 9.20 0.01
N GLY A 40 9.11 9.51 -0.13
CA GLY A 40 9.83 9.43 -1.40
C GLY A 40 9.38 10.48 -2.42
N ILE A 41 9.06 11.69 -1.96
CA ILE A 41 8.62 12.82 -2.80
C ILE A 41 9.44 14.08 -2.52
N THR A 42 9.34 15.07 -3.41
CA THR A 42 10.06 16.34 -3.27
C THR A 42 9.42 17.25 -2.21
N ARG A 43 10.23 18.14 -1.61
CA ARG A 43 9.74 19.17 -0.68
C ARG A 43 8.71 20.11 -1.34
N ALA A 44 8.88 20.39 -2.63
CA ALA A 44 7.92 21.19 -3.41
C ALA A 44 6.53 20.51 -3.48
N THR A 45 6.48 19.18 -3.60
CA THR A 45 5.20 18.45 -3.54
C THR A 45 4.58 18.54 -2.16
N ILE A 46 5.34 18.38 -1.07
CA ILE A 46 4.83 18.60 0.30
C ILE A 46 4.26 20.01 0.45
N HIS A 47 4.98 21.05 -0.01
CA HIS A 47 4.51 22.43 0.03
C HIS A 47 3.15 22.60 -0.68
N ARG A 48 3.01 22.08 -1.91
CA ARG A 48 1.72 22.14 -2.63
C ARG A 48 0.58 21.46 -1.85
N VAL A 49 0.85 20.28 -1.27
CA VAL A 49 -0.14 19.55 -0.47
C VAL A 49 -0.54 20.35 0.78
N ARG A 50 0.43 20.99 1.48
CA ARG A 50 0.18 21.86 2.64
C ARG A 50 -0.75 23.03 2.33
N HIS A 51 -0.66 23.56 1.10
CA HIS A 51 -1.48 24.66 0.62
C HIS A 51 -2.78 24.21 -0.07
N GLY A 52 -3.15 22.92 0.03
CA GLY A 52 -4.36 22.39 -0.59
C GLY A 52 -4.31 22.36 -2.12
N GLN A 53 -3.13 22.51 -2.72
CA GLN A 53 -2.94 22.51 -4.19
C GLN A 53 -2.70 21.10 -4.75
N GLY A 54 -2.98 20.06 -3.97
CA GLY A 54 -2.80 18.67 -4.38
C GLY A 54 -3.05 17.69 -3.26
N ARG A 55 -3.02 16.40 -3.61
CA ARG A 55 -3.19 15.26 -2.71
C ARG A 55 -2.02 14.30 -2.80
N LEU A 56 -1.78 13.52 -1.76
CA LEU A 56 -0.84 12.41 -1.85
C LEU A 56 -1.32 11.36 -2.87
N GLY A 57 -0.41 10.90 -3.72
CA GLY A 57 -0.70 9.85 -4.68
C GLY A 57 -0.89 8.48 -4.00
N ILE A 58 -1.49 7.54 -4.74
CA ILE A 58 -1.79 6.19 -4.24
C ILE A 58 -0.53 5.49 -3.72
N GLN A 59 0.62 5.66 -4.39
CA GLN A 59 1.88 5.06 -3.93
C GLN A 59 2.34 5.61 -2.58
N GLN A 60 2.17 6.90 -2.31
CA GLN A 60 2.48 7.50 -1.02
C GLN A 60 1.52 7.01 0.07
N ARG A 61 0.22 6.93 -0.25
CA ARG A 61 -0.80 6.38 0.67
C ARG A 61 -0.53 4.91 1.02
N LEU A 62 -0.16 4.10 0.03
CA LEU A 62 0.25 2.71 0.26
C LEU A 62 1.52 2.61 1.11
N LYS A 63 2.46 3.54 0.97
CA LYS A 63 3.65 3.58 1.81
C LYS A 63 3.33 3.87 3.27
N ILE A 64 2.35 4.75 3.51
CA ILE A 64 1.83 5.02 4.86
C ILE A 64 1.20 3.74 5.42
N LEU A 65 0.31 3.09 4.66
CA LEU A 65 -0.34 1.84 5.06
C LEU A 65 0.66 0.72 5.38
N ASP A 66 1.67 0.56 4.53
CA ASP A 66 2.74 -0.42 4.71
C ASP A 66 3.53 -0.19 6.00
N HIS A 67 3.80 1.09 6.32
CA HIS A 67 4.55 1.47 7.50
C HIS A 67 3.78 1.18 8.80
N ILE A 68 2.49 1.52 8.83
CA ILE A 68 1.63 1.23 9.99
C ILE A 68 1.28 -0.27 10.10
N GLY A 69 1.75 -1.10 9.16
CA GLY A 69 1.46 -2.53 9.14
C GLY A 69 -0.03 -2.81 8.97
N PHE A 70 -0.70 -2.00 8.15
CA PHE A 70 -2.12 -2.13 7.90
C PHE A 70 -2.45 -3.56 7.44
N LEU A 71 -3.42 -4.21 8.09
CA LEU A 71 -3.78 -5.63 7.93
C LEU A 71 -2.67 -6.63 8.31
N ASP A 72 -1.91 -6.33 9.37
CA ASP A 72 -0.88 -7.19 9.97
C ASP A 72 0.23 -7.66 9.01
N ASN A 73 0.37 -7.00 7.86
CA ASN A 73 1.42 -7.28 6.90
C ASN A 73 2.26 -6.04 6.69
N ARG A 74 3.51 -6.10 7.14
CA ARG A 74 4.55 -5.19 6.66
C ARG A 74 5.07 -5.73 5.33
N LEU A 75 5.55 -4.87 4.45
CA LEU A 75 6.16 -5.16 3.14
C LEU A 75 5.19 -5.32 1.95
N TRP A 76 4.02 -4.70 1.97
CA TRP A 76 3.08 -4.64 0.85
C TRP A 76 3.73 -4.10 -0.41
N LEU A 77 4.47 -2.99 -0.31
CA LEU A 77 5.13 -2.40 -1.46
C LEU A 77 6.11 -3.38 -2.13
N ASN A 78 6.80 -4.19 -1.33
CA ASN A 78 7.68 -5.23 -1.86
C ASN A 78 6.88 -6.38 -2.52
N ARG A 79 5.73 -6.75 -1.94
CA ARG A 79 4.86 -7.80 -2.50
C ARG A 79 4.17 -7.38 -3.79
N LEU A 80 3.91 -6.08 -3.98
CA LEU A 80 3.33 -5.55 -5.21
C LEU A 80 4.32 -5.47 -6.37
N ARG A 81 5.60 -5.78 -6.16
CA ARG A 81 6.56 -5.83 -7.27
C ARG A 81 6.19 -6.97 -8.23
N PRO A 82 6.26 -6.76 -9.56
CA PRO A 82 5.92 -7.78 -10.54
C PRO A 82 6.61 -9.13 -10.32
N ASP A 83 7.91 -9.13 -10.02
CA ASP A 83 8.67 -10.36 -9.78
C ASP A 83 8.16 -11.14 -8.56
N ARG A 84 7.74 -10.42 -7.51
CA ARG A 84 7.22 -11.03 -6.28
C ARG A 84 5.81 -11.55 -6.47
N LEU A 85 4.97 -10.84 -7.23
CA LEU A 85 3.66 -11.34 -7.64
C LEU A 85 3.80 -12.59 -8.51
N ASN A 86 4.70 -12.58 -9.50
CA ASN A 86 4.99 -13.74 -10.34
C ASN A 86 5.32 -14.98 -9.51
N GLU A 87 6.27 -14.82 -8.60
CA GLU A 87 6.69 -15.88 -7.71
C GLU A 87 5.54 -16.38 -6.82
N ARG A 88 4.73 -15.46 -6.27
CA ARG A 88 3.61 -15.85 -5.43
C ARG A 88 2.53 -16.60 -6.21
N ILE A 89 2.16 -16.14 -7.40
CA ILE A 89 1.17 -16.82 -8.24
C ILE A 89 1.64 -18.23 -8.59
N ARG A 90 2.92 -18.41 -8.91
CA ARG A 90 3.51 -19.73 -9.15
C ARG A 90 3.43 -20.66 -7.94
N ARG A 91 3.65 -20.13 -6.72
CA ARG A 91 3.53 -20.90 -5.47
C ARG A 91 2.08 -21.27 -5.17
N SER A 92 1.15 -20.33 -5.32
CA SER A 92 -0.27 -20.56 -5.07
C SER A 92 -0.91 -21.49 -6.12
N GLY A 93 -0.33 -21.57 -7.31
CA GLY A 93 -0.83 -22.35 -8.43
C GLY A 93 -0.54 -23.86 -8.36
N HIS A 94 -1.17 -24.59 -7.44
CA HIS A 94 -1.29 -26.05 -7.58
C HIS A 94 -2.08 -26.45 -8.84
N ALA A 95 -3.08 -25.64 -9.22
CA ALA A 95 -3.89 -25.83 -10.43
C ALA A 95 -3.15 -25.47 -11.74
N LEU A 96 -2.20 -24.53 -11.69
CA LEU A 96 -1.32 -24.19 -12.83
C LEU A 96 -0.48 -25.39 -13.26
N ARG A 97 0.01 -26.19 -12.31
CA ARG A 97 0.78 -27.42 -12.62
C ARG A 97 -0.05 -28.46 -13.37
N GLN A 98 -1.34 -28.60 -13.07
CA GLN A 98 -2.20 -29.53 -13.80
C GLN A 98 -2.56 -29.05 -15.21
N ARG A 99 -2.66 -27.72 -15.43
CA ARG A 99 -2.92 -27.15 -16.76
C ARG A 99 -1.68 -27.09 -17.65
N GLN A 100 -0.49 -26.84 -17.09
CA GLN A 100 0.76 -26.81 -17.85
C GLN A 100 1.14 -28.17 -18.47
N VAL A 101 0.77 -29.28 -17.83
CA VAL A 101 0.98 -30.63 -18.41
C VAL A 101 0.13 -30.86 -19.68
N ARG A 102 -0.93 -30.05 -19.89
CA ARG A 102 -1.87 -30.22 -21.02
C ARG A 102 -1.83 -29.09 -22.05
N ALA A 103 -1.17 -27.97 -21.77
CA ALA A 103 -1.12 -26.86 -22.70
C ALA A 103 -0.05 -27.13 -23.78
N PRO A 104 -0.38 -27.04 -25.09
CA PRO A 104 0.64 -27.03 -26.13
C PRO A 104 1.61 -25.88 -25.82
N GLN A 105 2.91 -26.16 -25.90
CA GLN A 105 3.97 -25.19 -25.61
C GLN A 105 3.66 -23.89 -26.35
N ARG A 106 3.13 -22.89 -25.63
CA ARG A 106 2.99 -21.54 -26.18
C ARG A 106 4.41 -21.11 -26.50
N ILE A 107 4.65 -20.75 -27.76
CA ILE A 107 5.91 -20.19 -28.25
C ILE A 107 6.42 -19.23 -27.18
N GLU A 108 7.62 -19.48 -26.67
CA GLU A 108 8.26 -18.68 -25.64
C GLU A 108 8.47 -17.27 -26.22
N ARG A 109 7.49 -16.40 -26.01
CA ARG A 109 7.58 -15.00 -26.43
C ARG A 109 8.53 -14.33 -25.45
N ASP A 110 9.46 -13.53 -25.97
CA ASP A 110 10.29 -12.66 -25.14
C ASP A 110 9.43 -11.51 -24.58
N LEU A 111 8.69 -11.83 -23.52
CA LEU A 111 7.80 -10.90 -22.85
C LEU A 111 8.55 -10.10 -21.80
N SER A 112 8.17 -8.83 -21.68
CA SER A 112 8.56 -8.00 -20.54
C SER A 112 8.16 -8.64 -19.21
N ILE A 113 8.76 -8.22 -18.10
CA ILE A 113 8.39 -8.70 -16.75
C ILE A 113 6.88 -8.51 -16.50
N GLU A 114 6.33 -7.37 -16.94
CA GLU A 114 4.91 -7.08 -16.83
C GLU A 114 4.05 -7.98 -17.73
N GLY A 115 4.50 -8.24 -18.96
CA GLY A 115 3.84 -9.18 -19.86
C GLY A 115 3.77 -10.59 -19.29
N LYS A 116 4.87 -11.04 -18.68
CA LYS A 116 4.94 -12.33 -17.95
C LYS A 116 3.94 -12.37 -16.79
N LEU A 117 3.79 -11.26 -16.05
CA LEU A 117 2.80 -11.15 -14.97
C LEU A 117 1.38 -11.25 -15.51
N LEU A 118 1.04 -10.51 -16.57
CA LEU A 118 -0.30 -10.51 -17.15
C LEU A 118 -0.71 -11.90 -17.64
N ASP A 119 0.17 -12.57 -18.39
CA ASP A 119 -0.09 -13.91 -18.90
C ASP A 119 -0.23 -14.93 -17.75
N LEU A 120 0.63 -14.81 -16.73
CA LEU A 120 0.56 -15.68 -15.57
C LEU A 120 -0.73 -15.49 -14.77
N VAL A 121 -1.19 -14.25 -14.58
CA VAL A 121 -2.48 -13.96 -13.92
C VAL A 121 -3.64 -14.51 -14.75
N GLN A 122 -3.60 -14.32 -16.07
CA GLN A 122 -4.61 -14.83 -16.98
C GLN A 122 -4.77 -16.34 -16.85
N ASP A 123 -3.67 -17.07 -16.94
CA ASP A 123 -3.64 -18.53 -16.86
C ASP A 123 -4.03 -19.03 -15.45
N ALA A 124 -3.53 -18.37 -14.39
CA ALA A 124 -3.80 -18.72 -13.00
C ALA A 124 -5.28 -18.54 -12.61
N CYS A 125 -5.90 -17.47 -13.09
CA CYS A 125 -7.32 -17.19 -12.84
C CYS A 125 -8.24 -17.92 -13.81
N GLY A 126 -7.71 -18.45 -14.92
CA GLY A 126 -8.50 -19.13 -15.95
C GLY A 126 -9.30 -18.19 -16.84
N PHE A 127 -8.84 -16.94 -17.01
CA PHE A 127 -9.47 -15.99 -17.91
C PHE A 127 -9.22 -16.40 -19.36
N ARG A 128 -10.29 -16.56 -20.13
CA ARG A 128 -10.23 -17.03 -21.52
C ARG A 128 -9.84 -15.93 -22.48
N THR A 129 -10.14 -14.68 -22.12
CA THR A 129 -9.94 -13.52 -22.99
C THR A 129 -9.27 -12.37 -22.26
N ASP A 130 -8.65 -11.48 -23.03
CA ASP A 130 -8.15 -10.21 -22.51
C ASP A 130 -9.26 -9.31 -21.96
N THR A 131 -10.49 -9.48 -22.43
CA THR A 131 -11.65 -8.73 -21.92
C THR A 131 -11.93 -9.12 -20.46
N GLU A 132 -11.96 -10.41 -20.15
CA GLU A 132 -12.16 -10.91 -18.78
C GLU A 132 -11.03 -10.45 -17.84
N LEU A 133 -9.78 -10.52 -18.30
CA LEU A 133 -8.64 -10.02 -17.51
C LEU A 133 -8.72 -8.50 -17.30
N ALA A 134 -9.11 -7.75 -18.33
CA ALA A 134 -9.25 -6.30 -18.26
C ALA A 134 -10.36 -5.88 -17.29
N GLU A 135 -11.49 -6.59 -17.31
CA GLU A 135 -12.61 -6.39 -16.37
C GLU A 135 -12.19 -6.68 -14.93
N PHE A 136 -11.52 -7.80 -14.68
CA PHE A 136 -10.98 -8.13 -13.36
C PHE A 136 -10.04 -7.04 -12.82
N LEU A 137 -9.14 -6.54 -13.68
CA LEU A 137 -8.19 -5.49 -13.32
C LEU A 137 -8.79 -4.08 -13.34
N ASP A 138 -10.01 -3.91 -13.87
CA ASP A 138 -10.67 -2.62 -14.09
C ASP A 138 -9.77 -1.63 -14.84
N VAL A 139 -9.36 -2.08 -16.03
CA VAL A 139 -8.57 -1.29 -16.98
C VAL A 139 -9.08 -1.49 -18.39
N ALA A 140 -8.76 -0.56 -19.29
CA ALA A 140 -8.98 -0.75 -20.71
C ALA A 140 -8.08 -1.88 -21.27
N ARG A 141 -8.59 -2.64 -22.25
CA ARG A 141 -7.81 -3.71 -22.92
C ARG A 141 -6.49 -3.23 -23.51
N ILE A 142 -6.42 -1.99 -23.99
CA ILE A 142 -5.18 -1.39 -24.52
C ILE A 142 -4.06 -1.33 -23.47
N THR A 143 -4.40 -1.18 -22.20
CA THR A 143 -3.44 -1.19 -21.09
C THR A 143 -2.75 -2.55 -20.99
N LEU A 144 -3.48 -3.65 -21.17
CA LEU A 144 -2.91 -5.01 -21.17
C LEU A 144 -1.98 -5.22 -22.36
N SER A 145 -2.40 -4.78 -23.55
CA SER A 145 -1.58 -4.84 -24.77
C SER A 145 -0.27 -4.07 -24.60
N ASN A 146 -0.33 -2.85 -24.07
CA ASN A 146 0.85 -2.04 -23.79
C ASN A 146 1.74 -2.68 -22.71
N GLY A 147 1.16 -3.25 -21.66
CA GLY A 147 1.90 -3.98 -20.62
C GLY A 147 2.69 -5.17 -21.20
N ARG A 148 2.04 -5.99 -22.03
CA ARG A 148 2.70 -7.13 -22.72
C ARG A 148 3.80 -6.68 -23.66
N ALA A 149 3.60 -5.57 -24.37
CA ALA A 149 4.60 -4.97 -25.24
C ALA A 149 5.71 -4.22 -24.48
N GLY A 150 5.69 -4.20 -23.14
CA GLY A 150 6.66 -3.47 -22.32
C GLY A 150 6.56 -1.94 -22.42
N ARG A 151 5.48 -1.43 -23.03
CA ARG A 151 5.20 0.00 -23.22
C ARG A 151 4.39 0.62 -22.08
N GLY A 152 4.05 -0.17 -21.06
CA GLY A 152 3.32 0.28 -19.88
C GLY A 152 3.50 -0.69 -18.71
N SER A 153 3.05 -0.26 -17.53
CA SER A 153 3.04 -1.08 -16.32
C SER A 153 1.69 -0.96 -15.62
N LEU A 154 1.24 -2.01 -14.95
CA LEU A 154 0.06 -1.92 -14.10
C LEU A 154 0.30 -0.95 -12.94
N GLY A 155 -0.73 -0.19 -12.62
CA GLY A 155 -0.73 0.68 -11.45
C GLY A 155 -0.79 -0.11 -10.14
N PRO A 156 -0.56 0.55 -8.99
CA PRO A 156 -0.62 -0.09 -7.68
C PRO A 156 -1.97 -0.74 -7.38
N ARG A 157 -3.10 -0.13 -7.79
CA ARG A 157 -4.45 -0.70 -7.59
C ARG A 157 -4.64 -2.02 -8.33
N GLN A 158 -4.24 -2.09 -9.60
CA GLN A 158 -4.32 -3.32 -10.38
C GLN A 158 -3.47 -4.43 -9.75
N ARG A 159 -2.27 -4.09 -9.27
CA ARG A 159 -1.38 -5.03 -8.57
C ARG A 159 -1.94 -5.49 -7.23
N LEU A 160 -2.65 -4.62 -6.51
CA LEU A 160 -3.38 -4.98 -5.28
C LEU A 160 -4.50 -5.97 -5.56
N ARG A 161 -5.28 -5.77 -6.62
CA ARG A 161 -6.31 -6.72 -7.03
C ARG A 161 -5.72 -8.09 -7.38
N ILE A 162 -4.61 -8.10 -8.12
CA ILE A 162 -3.85 -9.34 -8.37
C ILE A 162 -3.44 -9.98 -7.05
N LEU A 163 -2.79 -9.22 -6.15
CA LEU A 163 -2.33 -9.76 -4.88
C LEU A 163 -3.49 -10.34 -4.05
N ASN A 164 -4.61 -9.63 -3.95
CA ASN A 164 -5.79 -10.06 -3.21
C ASN A 164 -6.31 -11.42 -3.70
N ARG A 165 -6.27 -11.66 -5.01
CA ARG A 165 -6.68 -12.94 -5.59
C ARG A 165 -5.85 -14.13 -5.10
N PHE A 166 -4.58 -13.92 -4.73
CA PHE A 166 -3.65 -14.97 -4.25
C PHE A 166 -3.26 -14.83 -2.77
N ALA A 167 -3.80 -13.83 -2.10
CA ALA A 167 -3.58 -13.50 -0.69
C ALA A 167 -4.75 -12.65 -0.22
N PRO A 168 -5.92 -13.27 0.06
CA PRO A 168 -7.12 -12.50 0.38
C PRO A 168 -6.91 -11.57 1.56
N PHE A 169 -7.39 -10.35 1.41
CA PHE A 169 -7.47 -9.31 2.42
C PHE A 169 -8.69 -8.42 2.14
N ASP A 170 -9.01 -7.54 3.09
CA ASP A 170 -10.14 -6.63 2.97
C ASP A 170 -9.86 -5.51 1.96
N THR A 171 -10.24 -5.73 0.70
CA THR A 171 -10.08 -4.75 -0.39
C THR A 171 -10.95 -3.53 -0.22
N GLU A 172 -12.15 -3.66 0.35
CA GLU A 172 -13.05 -2.53 0.55
C GLU A 172 -12.44 -1.53 1.52
N ARG A 173 -11.90 -2.04 2.64
CA ARG A 173 -11.20 -1.20 3.61
C ARG A 173 -9.96 -0.52 3.01
N ILE A 174 -9.19 -1.22 2.17
CA ILE A 174 -8.02 -0.62 1.52
C ILE A 174 -8.45 0.47 0.54
N ASP A 175 -9.44 0.19 -0.31
CA ASP A 175 -9.93 1.16 -1.28
C ASP A 175 -10.48 2.40 -0.57
N ALA A 176 -11.24 2.22 0.52
CA ALA A 176 -11.72 3.32 1.36
C ALA A 176 -10.58 4.20 1.90
N VAL A 177 -9.51 3.58 2.42
CA VAL A 177 -8.34 4.31 2.92
C VAL A 177 -7.56 5.00 1.78
N LEU A 178 -7.48 4.36 0.61
CA LEU A 178 -6.80 4.94 -0.55
C LEU A 178 -7.57 6.12 -1.14
N ASP A 179 -8.90 6.09 -1.07
CA ASP A 179 -9.78 7.11 -1.64
C ASP A 179 -10.13 8.27 -0.69
N SER A 180 -10.11 8.06 0.64
CA SER A 180 -10.38 9.11 1.63
C SER A 180 -9.14 9.46 2.47
N THR A 181 -8.88 10.76 2.60
CA THR A 181 -7.79 11.26 3.46
C THR A 181 -8.13 11.09 4.94
N GLU A 182 -9.40 11.29 5.29
CA GLU A 182 -9.96 11.21 6.62
C GLU A 182 -9.84 9.79 7.17
N VAL A 183 -10.24 8.79 6.37
CA VAL A 183 -10.12 7.37 6.72
C VAL A 183 -8.65 6.97 6.90
N LEU A 184 -7.74 7.53 6.09
CA LEU A 184 -6.30 7.31 6.26
C LEU A 184 -5.76 7.97 7.55
N ILE A 185 -6.23 9.16 7.91
CA ILE A 185 -5.87 9.82 9.17
C ILE A 185 -6.31 8.96 10.37
N GLU A 186 -7.54 8.47 10.36
CA GLU A 186 -8.07 7.59 11.40
C GLU A 186 -7.21 6.34 11.53
N ALA A 187 -6.92 5.64 10.43
CA ALA A 187 -6.08 4.45 10.45
C ALA A 187 -4.68 4.70 11.05
N VAL A 188 -4.07 5.86 10.79
CA VAL A 188 -2.77 6.24 11.37
C VAL A 188 -2.88 6.54 12.86
N ARG A 189 -3.98 7.16 13.31
CA ARG A 189 -4.23 7.45 14.73
C ARG A 189 -4.46 6.16 15.53
N GLU A 190 -5.35 5.30 15.04
CA GLU A 190 -5.61 3.98 15.63
C GLU A 190 -4.32 3.19 15.83
N TRP A 191 -3.47 3.17 14.79
CA TRP A 191 -2.16 2.54 14.90
C TRP A 191 -1.29 3.17 15.98
N ALA A 192 -1.22 4.51 16.04
CA ALA A 192 -0.40 5.23 17.01
C ALA A 192 -0.83 4.92 18.44
N ASP A 193 -2.13 4.86 18.69
CA ASP A 193 -2.70 4.60 20.00
C ASP A 193 -2.39 3.16 20.44
N HIS A 194 -2.52 2.18 19.55
CA HIS A 194 -2.08 0.80 19.84
C HIS A 194 -0.57 0.68 20.13
N GLN A 195 0.29 1.47 19.47
CA GLN A 195 1.72 1.48 19.81
C GLN A 195 1.97 2.07 21.21
N ARG A 196 1.22 3.10 21.61
CA ARG A 196 1.32 3.70 22.95
C ARG A 196 0.85 2.75 24.03
N GLU A 197 -0.24 2.04 23.80
CA GLU A 197 -0.76 1.01 24.71
C GLU A 197 0.26 -0.11 24.93
N ARG A 198 0.86 -0.62 23.86
CA ARG A 198 1.92 -1.64 23.92
C ARG A 198 3.13 -1.17 24.71
N ALA A 199 3.62 0.05 24.42
CA ALA A 199 4.76 0.62 25.14
C ALA A 199 4.44 0.90 26.62
N GLY A 200 3.19 1.18 26.97
CA GLY A 200 2.73 1.34 28.35
C GLY A 200 2.70 0.02 29.13
N GLN A 201 2.23 -1.06 28.50
CA GLN A 201 2.16 -2.39 29.11
C GLN A 201 3.57 -2.94 29.44
N ASP A 202 4.54 -2.75 28.55
CA ASP A 202 5.93 -3.18 28.78
C ASP A 202 6.58 -2.48 29.98
N ARG A 203 6.18 -1.23 30.28
CA ARG A 203 6.67 -0.50 31.45
C ARG A 203 6.00 -0.91 32.76
N ALA A 204 4.75 -1.39 32.70
CA ALA A 204 3.99 -1.78 33.87
C ALA A 204 4.33 -3.20 34.38
N ASN A 205 4.97 -4.04 33.57
CA ASN A 205 5.34 -5.42 33.94
C ASN A 205 6.86 -5.71 33.83
N PRO A 206 7.72 -5.00 34.58
CA PRO A 206 9.17 -5.22 34.54
C PRO A 206 9.62 -6.55 35.17
N SER A 207 8.75 -7.27 35.88
CA SER A 207 9.07 -8.49 36.64
C SER A 207 9.15 -9.76 35.78
N ALA A 208 8.64 -9.76 34.55
CA ALA A 208 8.69 -10.92 33.65
C ALA A 208 10.04 -11.07 32.90
N SER A 209 10.85 -10.00 32.78
CA SER A 209 12.13 -10.04 32.04
C SER A 209 13.34 -10.43 32.90
N ALA A 210 13.20 -10.50 34.23
CA ALA A 210 14.31 -10.79 35.14
C ALA A 210 14.57 -12.29 35.38
N HIS A 211 13.67 -13.20 35.00
CA HIS A 211 13.77 -14.63 35.33
C HIS A 211 14.46 -15.53 34.29
N SER A 212 14.98 -14.98 33.18
CA SER A 212 15.61 -15.77 32.10
C SER A 212 17.14 -15.87 32.16
N SER A 213 17.79 -15.35 33.21
CA SER A 213 19.27 -15.24 33.29
C SER A 213 19.93 -16.14 34.34
N ALA A 214 19.20 -16.97 35.10
CA ALA A 214 19.75 -17.66 36.26
C ALA A 214 20.17 -19.14 36.04
N ASP A 215 19.76 -19.82 34.97
CA ASP A 215 19.98 -21.28 34.81
C ASP A 215 21.06 -21.68 33.78
N ALA A 216 22.18 -20.95 33.76
CA ALA A 216 23.37 -21.35 33.01
C ALA A 216 24.62 -21.32 33.90
N ARG A 217 24.71 -22.26 34.84
CA ARG A 217 25.96 -22.67 35.49
C ARG A 217 25.99 -24.16 35.70
#